data_AF-A0A1Y2I6U8-F1
#
_entry.id   AF-A0A1Y2I6U8-F1
#
_cell.length_a   1.000
_cell.length_b   1.000
_cell.length_c   1.000
_cell.angle_alpha   90.00
_cell.angle_beta   90.00
_cell.angle_gamma   90.00
#
_symmetry.space_group_name_H-M   'P 1'
#
loop_
_entity.id
_entity.type
_entity.pdbx_description
1 polymer ?
#
loop_
_entity_poly.entity_id
_entity_poly.type
_entity_poly.pdbx_seq_one_letter_code
_entity_poly.pdbx_strand_id
1 'polypeptide(L)'
;APILSSSAPRSPPLKRQIGLLAIPVGAKSRALISPVIRKFKNAGFHIYLFHYDTSGPWQEYAREYPSVTAPGQAKFWFAKRYLPPQVVENYEYIFLWDDDVGFLDIDAWDPVEFVRIMRTYAIHVAQPAIVDGLKDYAQAKVVKWNPRAGTGRWTSFVEMMFGVYSREAWQACIWELLPWNGRSYWGTDFAFYPHCAAAGYCRVAVIDAMPVRHMDKHLFKSVSMENMREMRMYVDAYVRIMC
;
A
#
# COMPACT_ATOMS: atom_id res chain seq x y z
N ALA A 1 -32.84 -9.76 7.90
CA ALA A 1 -32.78 -8.97 6.65
C ALA A 1 -31.33 -8.58 6.42
N PRO A 2 -30.76 -8.77 5.23
CA PRO A 2 -29.37 -8.38 5.00
C PRO A 2 -29.30 -6.85 5.02
N ILE A 3 -28.41 -6.30 5.84
CA ILE A 3 -28.09 -4.88 5.86
C ILE A 3 -27.33 -4.60 4.56
N LEU A 4 -28.05 -4.14 3.55
CA LEU A 4 -27.47 -3.43 2.42
C LEU A 4 -26.61 -2.31 3.01
N SER A 5 -25.30 -2.33 2.74
CA SER A 5 -24.40 -1.20 2.99
C SER A 5 -25.00 0.03 2.32
N SER A 6 -25.67 0.87 3.11
CA SER A 6 -26.40 2.04 2.65
C SER A 6 -25.53 3.29 2.78
N SER A 7 -24.41 3.33 2.07
CA SER A 7 -23.91 4.65 1.66
C SER A 7 -24.89 5.18 0.62
N ALA A 8 -25.73 6.15 1.00
CA ALA A 8 -26.63 6.81 0.08
C ALA A 8 -25.84 7.31 -1.15
N PRO A 9 -26.29 7.04 -2.39
CA PRO A 9 -25.59 7.53 -3.58
C PRO A 9 -25.46 9.05 -3.51
N ARG A 10 -24.22 9.57 -3.49
CA ARG A 10 -24.01 11.02 -3.56
C ARG A 10 -24.64 11.54 -4.86
N SER A 11 -25.40 12.63 -4.75
CA SER A 11 -26.00 13.34 -5.89
C SER A 11 -25.40 14.75 -5.96
N PRO A 12 -24.68 15.12 -7.04
CA PRO A 12 -24.34 14.28 -8.19
C PRO A 12 -23.36 13.15 -7.85
N PRO A 13 -23.27 12.09 -8.70
CA PRO A 13 -22.29 11.02 -8.53
C PRO A 13 -20.88 11.58 -8.38
N LEU A 14 -20.15 11.08 -7.40
CA LEU A 14 -18.78 11.49 -7.14
C LEU A 14 -17.89 11.12 -8.34
N LYS A 15 -17.35 12.13 -9.02
CA LYS A 15 -16.27 11.91 -10.00
C LYS A 15 -15.02 11.52 -9.24
N ARG A 16 -14.65 10.24 -9.33
CA ARG A 16 -13.49 9.69 -8.64
C ARG A 16 -12.21 10.06 -9.38
N GLN A 17 -11.15 10.27 -8.60
CA GLN A 17 -9.80 10.40 -9.12
C GLN A 17 -9.20 9.03 -9.40
N ILE A 18 -8.30 8.95 -10.36
CA ILE A 18 -7.65 7.70 -10.78
C ILE A 18 -6.97 6.98 -9.60
N GLY A 19 -6.37 7.73 -8.69
CA GLY A 19 -5.88 7.19 -7.44
C GLY A 19 -5.26 8.21 -6.50
N LEU A 20 -4.91 7.69 -5.33
CA LEU A 20 -4.22 8.41 -4.26
C LEU A 20 -2.88 7.73 -3.99
N LEU A 21 -1.78 8.49 -3.99
CA LEU A 21 -0.52 8.10 -3.39
C LEU A 21 -0.50 8.55 -1.93
N ALA A 22 -0.58 7.59 -1.00
CA ALA A 22 -0.33 7.81 0.41
C ALA A 22 1.06 7.27 0.76
N ILE A 23 1.91 8.13 1.32
CA ILE A 23 3.33 7.79 1.51
C ILE A 23 3.88 8.37 2.82
N PRO A 24 4.51 7.53 3.67
CA PRO A 24 5.26 8.00 4.82
C PRO A 24 6.50 8.76 4.34
N VAL A 25 6.81 9.85 5.03
CA VAL A 25 7.96 10.68 4.71
C VAL A 25 8.66 11.12 5.98
N GLY A 26 9.98 11.06 5.93
CA GLY A 26 10.84 11.61 6.98
C GLY A 26 12.10 12.25 6.42
N ALA A 27 12.87 12.90 7.27
CA ALA A 27 13.98 13.76 6.88
C ALA A 27 14.97 13.10 5.90
N LYS A 28 15.21 11.79 6.06
CA LYS A 28 16.18 11.01 5.27
C LYS A 28 15.60 10.44 3.96
N SER A 29 14.28 10.35 3.84
CA SER A 29 13.60 9.79 2.66
C SER A 29 13.47 10.77 1.48
N ARG A 30 13.64 12.08 1.72
CA ARG A 30 13.36 13.14 0.72
C ARG A 30 14.00 12.91 -0.64
N ALA A 31 15.30 12.65 -0.68
CA ALA A 31 16.01 12.48 -1.94
C ALA A 31 15.45 11.32 -2.79
N LEU A 32 15.02 10.24 -2.13
CA LEU A 32 14.46 9.05 -2.79
C LEU A 32 12.99 9.27 -3.21
N ILE A 33 12.20 9.91 -2.35
CA ILE A 33 10.75 10.01 -2.52
C ILE A 33 10.30 11.22 -3.35
N SER A 34 11.06 12.32 -3.39
CA SER A 34 10.70 13.47 -4.23
C SER A 34 10.50 13.12 -5.72
N PRO A 35 11.34 12.27 -6.37
CA PRO A 35 11.05 11.78 -7.72
C PRO A 35 9.75 10.98 -7.84
N VAL A 36 9.42 10.14 -6.87
CA VAL A 36 8.16 9.37 -6.83
C VAL A 36 6.96 10.30 -6.78
N ILE A 37 6.98 11.28 -5.86
CA ILE A 37 5.93 12.29 -5.73
C ILE A 37 5.73 13.06 -7.04
N ARG A 38 6.81 13.51 -7.68
CA ARG A 38 6.72 14.23 -8.97
C ARG A 38 6.10 13.35 -10.07
N LYS A 39 6.48 12.07 -10.15
CA LYS A 39 5.92 11.16 -11.16
C LYS A 39 4.42 10.99 -10.98
N PHE A 40 3.95 10.77 -9.76
CA PHE A 40 2.53 10.64 -9.44
C PHE A 40 1.76 11.94 -9.68
N LYS A 41 2.31 13.08 -9.26
CA LYS A 41 1.71 14.40 -9.50
C LYS A 41 1.51 14.65 -11.00
N ASN A 42 2.54 14.41 -11.81
CA ASN A 42 2.49 14.63 -13.26
C ASN A 42 1.49 13.69 -13.96
N ALA A 43 1.22 12.52 -13.36
CA ALA A 43 0.20 11.58 -13.78
C ALA A 43 -1.22 11.92 -13.29
N GLY A 44 -1.40 13.02 -12.56
CA GLY A 44 -2.71 13.47 -12.06
C GLY A 44 -3.21 12.74 -10.81
N PHE A 45 -2.33 12.07 -10.07
CA PHE A 45 -2.70 11.45 -8.80
C PHE A 45 -2.73 12.48 -7.67
N HIS A 46 -3.67 12.31 -6.74
CA HIS A 46 -3.60 13.02 -5.47
C HIS A 46 -2.50 12.40 -4.61
N ILE A 47 -1.91 13.22 -3.74
CA ILE A 47 -0.80 12.83 -2.86
C ILE A 47 -1.16 13.18 -1.41
N TYR A 48 -0.89 12.27 -0.49
CA TYR A 48 -1.07 12.46 0.95
C TYR A 48 0.21 12.01 1.68
N LEU A 49 0.84 12.96 2.37
CA LEU A 49 2.10 12.74 3.09
C LEU A 49 1.86 12.41 4.57
N PHE A 50 2.50 11.34 5.05
CA PHE A 50 2.49 10.93 6.46
C PHE A 50 3.86 11.19 7.10
N HIS A 51 4.01 12.30 7.82
CA HIS A 51 5.27 12.65 8.47
C HIS A 51 5.46 11.84 9.76
N TYR A 52 6.37 10.85 9.71
CA TYR A 52 6.72 10.01 10.86
C TYR A 52 7.87 10.57 11.71
N ASP A 53 8.54 11.63 11.25
CA ASP A 53 9.57 12.35 12.00
C ASP A 53 9.39 13.88 11.84
N THR A 54 10.47 14.65 11.89
CA THR A 54 10.43 16.10 11.68
C THR A 54 10.13 16.45 10.22
N SER A 55 9.16 17.33 9.99
CA SER A 55 8.81 17.84 8.66
C SER A 55 9.88 18.73 8.01
N GLY A 56 11.03 19.00 8.66
CA GLY A 56 12.03 19.99 8.24
C GLY A 56 12.36 19.98 6.74
N PRO A 57 12.94 18.90 6.18
CA PRO A 57 13.26 18.84 4.75
C PRO A 57 12.02 18.88 3.83
N TRP A 58 10.83 18.66 4.38
CA TRP A 58 9.56 18.56 3.67
C TRP A 58 8.66 19.78 3.83
N GLN A 59 9.12 20.87 4.47
CA GLN A 59 8.30 22.06 4.74
C GLN A 59 7.64 22.64 3.48
N GLU A 60 8.33 22.61 2.35
CA GLU A 60 7.78 23.06 1.06
C GLU A 60 6.64 22.15 0.56
N TYR A 61 6.80 20.83 0.71
CA TYR A 61 5.80 19.82 0.31
C TYR A 61 4.58 19.85 1.24
N ALA A 62 4.77 20.09 2.54
CA ALA A 62 3.68 20.16 3.51
C ALA A 62 2.69 21.31 3.23
N ARG A 63 3.10 22.34 2.47
CA ARG A 63 2.22 23.42 2.00
C ARG A 63 1.49 23.09 0.71
N GLU A 64 2.03 22.17 -0.07
CA GLU A 64 1.52 21.80 -1.39
C GLU A 64 0.55 20.61 -1.32
N TYR A 65 0.81 19.66 -0.42
CA TYR A 65 0.03 18.43 -0.29
C TYR A 65 -0.63 18.35 1.10
N PRO A 66 -1.85 17.77 1.18
CA PRO A 66 -2.40 17.32 2.46
C PRO A 66 -1.37 16.48 3.20
N SER A 67 -1.16 16.79 4.46
CA SER A 67 -0.14 16.15 5.28
C SER A 67 -0.60 16.00 6.72
N VAL A 68 -0.09 14.98 7.39
CA VAL A 68 -0.29 14.75 8.82
C VAL A 68 1.03 14.35 9.47
N THR A 69 1.28 14.84 10.67
CA THR A 69 2.50 14.56 11.43
C THR A 69 2.19 13.80 12.69
N ALA A 70 2.78 12.61 12.83
CA ALA A 70 2.72 11.81 14.05
C ALA A 70 4.07 11.09 14.25
N PRO A 71 4.98 11.67 15.04
CA PRO A 71 6.32 11.13 15.20
C PRO A 71 6.33 9.69 15.71
N GLY A 72 7.18 8.85 15.10
CA GLY A 72 7.41 7.45 15.50
C GLY A 72 6.30 6.46 15.08
N GLN A 73 5.29 6.89 14.32
CA GLN A 73 4.20 6.02 13.88
C GLN A 73 4.51 5.33 12.55
N ALA A 74 4.07 4.08 12.42
CA ALA A 74 4.21 3.30 11.18
C ALA A 74 3.21 3.75 10.11
N LYS A 75 3.53 3.46 8.83
CA LYS A 75 2.66 3.76 7.68
C LYS A 75 1.19 3.33 7.88
N PHE A 76 0.98 2.12 8.36
CA PHE A 76 -0.36 1.57 8.55
C PHE A 76 -1.11 2.21 9.73
N TRP A 77 -0.40 2.79 10.71
CA TRP A 77 -1.02 3.60 11.76
C TRP A 77 -1.70 4.84 11.19
N PHE A 78 -1.03 5.51 10.24
CA PHE A 78 -1.59 6.64 9.50
C PHE A 78 -2.74 6.18 8.60
N ALA A 79 -2.53 5.14 7.81
CA ALA A 79 -3.56 4.64 6.90
C ALA A 79 -4.87 4.27 7.64
N LYS A 80 -4.78 3.59 8.79
CA LYS A 80 -5.97 3.25 9.57
C LYS A 80 -6.76 4.49 10.02
N ARG A 81 -6.07 5.59 10.35
CA ARG A 81 -6.67 6.82 10.89
C ARG A 81 -7.11 7.83 9.83
N TYR A 82 -6.36 7.93 8.74
CA TYR A 82 -6.49 9.02 7.76
C TYR A 82 -6.94 8.55 6.37
N LEU A 83 -7.03 7.24 6.14
CA LEU A 83 -7.63 6.66 4.94
C LEU A 83 -8.88 5.81 5.27
N PRO A 84 -9.86 6.32 6.05
CA PRO A 84 -11.10 5.58 6.27
C PRO A 84 -11.90 5.45 4.95
N PRO A 85 -12.86 4.52 4.88
CA PRO A 85 -13.65 4.27 3.68
C PRO A 85 -14.24 5.52 3.02
N GLN A 86 -14.67 6.51 3.81
CA GLN A 86 -15.26 7.76 3.35
C GLN A 86 -14.26 8.68 2.62
N VAL A 87 -12.98 8.60 2.99
CA VAL A 87 -11.88 9.32 2.30
C VAL A 87 -11.52 8.58 1.02
N VAL A 88 -11.37 7.25 1.11
CA VAL A 88 -10.98 6.39 0.00
C VAL A 88 -12.07 6.33 -1.08
N GLU A 89 -13.34 6.62 -0.75
CA GLU A 89 -14.44 6.67 -1.71
C GLU A 89 -14.20 7.62 -2.90
N ASN A 90 -13.36 8.64 -2.73
CA ASN A 90 -13.02 9.64 -3.75
C ASN A 90 -12.02 9.13 -4.81
N TYR A 91 -11.49 7.92 -4.67
CA TYR A 91 -10.42 7.38 -5.50
C TYR A 91 -10.80 6.01 -6.07
N GLU A 92 -10.28 5.64 -7.24
CA GLU A 92 -10.43 4.28 -7.76
C GLU A 92 -9.39 3.32 -7.14
N TYR A 93 -8.14 3.78 -7.01
CA TYR A 93 -7.04 2.99 -6.47
C TYR A 93 -6.26 3.75 -5.39
N ILE A 94 -5.79 3.03 -4.39
CA ILE A 94 -4.97 3.55 -3.29
C ILE A 94 -3.58 2.92 -3.38
N PHE A 95 -2.57 3.75 -3.56
CA PHE A 95 -1.15 3.38 -3.52
C PHE A 95 -0.63 3.69 -2.12
N LEU A 96 -0.28 2.67 -1.34
CA LEU A 96 0.25 2.84 0.02
C LEU A 96 1.72 2.44 0.07
N TRP A 97 2.58 3.40 -0.26
CA TRP A 97 4.01 3.20 -0.55
C TRP A 97 4.87 3.34 0.70
N ASP A 98 6.02 2.66 0.79
CA ASP A 98 7.04 2.87 1.84
C ASP A 98 8.05 3.97 1.46
N ASP A 99 8.81 4.49 2.42
CA ASP A 99 9.70 5.63 2.21
C ASP A 99 11.10 5.25 1.71
N ASP A 100 11.36 3.96 1.52
CA ASP A 100 12.63 3.37 1.06
C ASP A 100 12.50 2.58 -0.27
N VAL A 101 11.41 2.81 -1.01
CA VAL A 101 11.15 2.15 -2.30
C VAL A 101 11.20 3.16 -3.44
N GLY A 102 12.01 2.87 -4.46
CA GLY A 102 12.15 3.69 -5.66
C GLY A 102 11.87 2.91 -6.94
N PHE A 103 11.73 3.62 -8.06
CA PHE A 103 11.60 2.98 -9.37
C PHE A 103 12.91 2.33 -9.81
N LEU A 104 12.83 1.18 -10.49
CA LEU A 104 13.98 0.62 -11.20
C LEU A 104 14.47 1.59 -12.29
N ASP A 105 13.51 2.10 -13.05
CA ASP A 105 13.68 3.06 -14.13
C ASP A 105 12.49 4.03 -14.06
N ILE A 106 12.77 5.31 -13.81
CA ILE A 106 11.74 6.34 -13.64
C ILE A 106 11.01 6.65 -14.94
N ASP A 107 11.63 6.43 -16.10
CA ASP A 107 11.05 6.71 -17.40
C ASP A 107 10.13 5.56 -17.83
N ALA A 108 10.52 4.32 -17.53
CA ALA A 108 9.72 3.13 -17.81
C ALA A 108 8.54 2.92 -16.84
N TRP A 109 8.61 3.47 -15.62
CA TRP A 109 7.54 3.32 -14.64
C TRP A 109 6.47 4.40 -14.78
N ASP A 110 5.19 4.04 -14.81
CA ASP A 110 4.03 4.93 -14.98
C ASP A 110 2.83 4.47 -14.12
N PRO A 111 2.36 5.29 -13.16
CA PRO A 111 1.22 4.91 -12.32
C PRO A 111 -0.10 4.79 -13.10
N VAL A 112 -0.27 5.51 -14.22
CA VAL A 112 -1.48 5.40 -15.06
C VAL A 112 -1.53 4.03 -15.72
N GLU A 113 -0.41 3.57 -16.26
CA GLU A 113 -0.27 2.24 -16.85
C GLU A 113 -0.45 1.14 -15.79
N PHE A 114 0.07 1.34 -14.57
CA PHE A 114 -0.17 0.43 -13.45
C PHE A 114 -1.67 0.28 -13.17
N VAL A 115 -2.41 1.40 -13.09
CA VAL A 115 -3.87 1.39 -12.94
C VAL A 115 -4.56 0.75 -14.15
N ARG A 116 -4.06 0.96 -15.38
CA ARG A 116 -4.60 0.31 -16.58
C ARG A 116 -4.52 -1.21 -16.48
N ILE A 117 -3.40 -1.75 -16.00
CA ILE A 117 -3.23 -3.18 -15.74
C ILE A 117 -4.24 -3.64 -14.66
N MET A 118 -4.33 -2.92 -13.54
CA MET A 118 -5.27 -3.23 -12.46
C MET A 118 -6.73 -3.33 -12.97
N ARG A 119 -7.16 -2.37 -13.78
CA ARG A 119 -8.50 -2.34 -14.39
C ARG A 119 -8.70 -3.49 -15.37
N THR A 120 -7.75 -3.72 -16.26
CA THR A 120 -7.84 -4.74 -17.33
C THR A 120 -8.05 -6.14 -16.77
N TYR A 121 -7.37 -6.47 -15.67
CA TYR A 121 -7.44 -7.80 -15.06
C TYR A 121 -8.39 -7.86 -13.85
N ALA A 122 -9.09 -6.76 -13.56
CA ALA A 122 -9.95 -6.59 -12.37
C ALA A 122 -9.22 -6.97 -11.07
N ILE A 123 -7.98 -6.53 -10.93
CA ILE A 123 -7.14 -6.85 -9.76
C ILE A 123 -7.61 -6.03 -8.56
N HIS A 124 -7.80 -6.71 -7.43
CA HIS A 124 -8.28 -6.10 -6.19
C HIS A 124 -7.14 -5.57 -5.34
N VAL A 125 -6.06 -6.33 -5.26
CA VAL A 125 -4.86 -6.01 -4.47
C VAL A 125 -3.64 -6.39 -5.29
N ALA A 126 -2.67 -5.50 -5.37
CA ALA A 126 -1.43 -5.78 -6.08
C ALA A 126 -0.22 -5.15 -5.43
N GLN A 127 0.94 -5.52 -5.93
CA GLN A 127 2.14 -4.71 -5.81
C GLN A 127 3.01 -4.84 -7.06
N PRO A 128 3.85 -3.85 -7.38
CA PRO A 128 5.04 -4.06 -8.20
C PRO A 128 5.90 -5.26 -7.77
N ALA A 129 6.60 -5.87 -8.73
CA ALA A 129 7.63 -6.84 -8.41
C ALA A 129 8.92 -6.16 -7.92
N ILE A 130 9.70 -6.84 -7.07
CA ILE A 130 10.92 -6.29 -6.47
C ILE A 130 12.15 -6.85 -7.17
N VAL A 131 13.03 -5.96 -7.65
CA VAL A 131 14.26 -6.34 -8.36
C VAL A 131 15.39 -6.63 -7.38
N ASP A 132 15.60 -5.75 -6.41
CA ASP A 132 16.67 -5.80 -5.41
C ASP A 132 16.17 -5.34 -4.02
N GLY A 133 16.97 -5.60 -2.98
CA GLY A 133 16.62 -5.31 -1.59
C GLY A 133 15.68 -6.32 -0.92
N LEU A 134 15.50 -7.48 -1.53
CA LEU A 134 14.76 -8.59 -0.92
C LEU A 134 15.57 -9.23 0.20
N LYS A 135 14.91 -9.43 1.34
CA LYS A 135 15.44 -10.22 2.45
C LYS A 135 15.29 -11.72 2.18
N ASP A 136 16.12 -12.52 2.83
CA ASP A 136 16.12 -13.99 2.63
C ASP A 136 15.02 -14.68 3.46
N TYR A 137 13.77 -14.54 3.01
CA TYR A 137 12.64 -15.31 3.52
C TYR A 137 11.76 -15.84 2.38
N ALA A 138 10.96 -16.87 2.66
CA ALA A 138 10.19 -17.60 1.64
C ALA A 138 9.26 -16.68 0.82
N GLN A 139 8.64 -15.70 1.47
CA GLN A 139 7.72 -14.74 0.86
C GLN A 139 8.40 -13.81 -0.14
N ALA A 140 9.68 -13.49 0.07
CA ALA A 140 10.46 -12.67 -0.86
C ALA A 140 10.54 -13.29 -2.25
N LYS A 141 10.51 -14.63 -2.35
CA LYS A 141 10.50 -15.36 -3.63
C LYS A 141 9.21 -15.13 -4.43
N VAL A 142 8.09 -14.86 -3.75
CA VAL A 142 6.79 -14.61 -4.39
C VAL A 142 6.82 -13.26 -5.11
N VAL A 143 7.33 -12.23 -4.43
CA VAL A 143 7.35 -10.85 -4.89
C VAL A 143 8.56 -10.49 -5.77
N LYS A 144 9.57 -11.36 -5.83
CA LYS A 144 10.76 -11.17 -6.67
C LYS A 144 10.39 -11.02 -8.15
N TRP A 145 11.00 -10.05 -8.80
CA TRP A 145 10.81 -9.77 -10.21
C TRP A 145 11.18 -10.96 -11.10
N ASN A 146 10.24 -11.32 -11.97
CA ASN A 146 10.43 -12.33 -12.99
C ASN A 146 10.28 -11.71 -14.38
N PRO A 147 11.37 -11.45 -15.12
CA PRO A 147 11.30 -10.83 -16.44
C PRO A 147 10.58 -11.70 -17.49
N ARG A 148 10.35 -13.00 -17.20
CA ARG A 148 9.60 -13.91 -18.09
C ARG A 148 8.10 -13.93 -17.82
N ALA A 149 7.62 -13.24 -16.79
CA ALA A 149 6.22 -13.22 -16.39
C ALA A 149 5.35 -12.26 -17.23
N GLY A 150 5.93 -11.50 -18.15
CA GLY A 150 5.21 -10.50 -18.94
C GLY A 150 4.61 -9.43 -18.04
N THR A 151 3.28 -9.28 -18.07
CA THR A 151 2.56 -8.27 -17.28
C THR A 151 2.69 -8.48 -15.76
N GLY A 152 2.57 -9.72 -15.30
CA GLY A 152 2.51 -10.04 -13.87
C GLY A 152 1.99 -11.45 -13.57
N ARG A 153 1.90 -11.78 -12.28
CA ARG A 153 1.53 -13.11 -11.77
C ARG A 153 0.43 -13.00 -10.71
N TRP A 154 -0.56 -13.89 -10.78
CA TRP A 154 -1.48 -14.11 -9.68
C TRP A 154 -0.74 -14.70 -8.47
N THR A 155 -1.14 -14.27 -7.28
CA THR A 155 -0.50 -14.64 -6.02
C THR A 155 -1.52 -14.70 -4.90
N SER A 156 -1.15 -15.35 -3.80
CA SER A 156 -1.87 -15.29 -2.52
C SER A 156 -1.13 -14.44 -1.48
N PHE A 157 -0.14 -13.66 -1.90
CA PHE A 157 0.66 -12.82 -1.01
C PHE A 157 1.11 -11.54 -1.73
N VAL A 158 0.85 -10.41 -1.07
CA VAL A 158 1.44 -9.12 -1.37
C VAL A 158 2.05 -8.59 -0.08
N GLU A 159 3.28 -8.12 -0.17
CA GLU A 159 4.02 -7.57 0.95
C GLU A 159 3.49 -6.19 1.33
N MET A 160 3.53 -5.88 2.61
CA MET A 160 2.95 -4.66 3.16
C MET A 160 3.67 -3.37 2.71
N MET A 161 4.81 -3.46 2.03
CA MET A 161 5.69 -2.31 1.76
C MET A 161 5.12 -1.29 0.75
N PHE A 162 4.50 -1.73 -0.34
CA PHE A 162 4.02 -0.80 -1.37
C PHE A 162 2.80 -1.36 -2.12
N GLY A 163 1.82 -1.82 -1.33
CA GLY A 163 0.56 -2.34 -1.83
C GLY A 163 -0.26 -1.30 -2.59
N VAL A 164 -0.91 -1.76 -3.64
CA VAL A 164 -1.87 -1.01 -4.46
C VAL A 164 -3.22 -1.71 -4.34
N TYR A 165 -4.22 -0.98 -3.87
CA TYR A 165 -5.52 -1.53 -3.53
C TYR A 165 -6.60 -0.88 -4.38
N SER A 166 -7.49 -1.69 -4.95
CA SER A 166 -8.79 -1.18 -5.41
C SER A 166 -9.51 -0.56 -4.22
N ARG A 167 -10.30 0.48 -4.48
CA ARG A 167 -11.14 1.12 -3.47
C ARG A 167 -12.00 0.11 -2.73
N GLU A 168 -12.62 -0.81 -3.47
CA GLU A 168 -13.56 -1.80 -2.93
C GLU A 168 -12.84 -2.77 -1.98
N ALA A 169 -11.67 -3.28 -2.36
CA ALA A 169 -10.86 -4.13 -1.49
C ALA A 169 -10.35 -3.35 -0.26
N TRP A 170 -9.96 -2.09 -0.44
CA TRP A 170 -9.56 -1.26 0.69
C TRP A 170 -10.67 -1.15 1.73
N GLN A 171 -11.88 -0.80 1.28
CA GLN A 171 -13.05 -0.60 2.14
C GLN A 171 -13.54 -1.90 2.77
N ALA A 172 -13.55 -3.00 2.02
CA ALA A 172 -14.17 -4.25 2.45
C ALA A 172 -13.28 -5.15 3.31
N CYS A 173 -11.95 -5.11 3.12
CA CYS A 173 -11.04 -6.04 3.80
C CYS A 173 -9.77 -5.40 4.34
N ILE A 174 -9.06 -4.55 3.56
CA ILE A 174 -7.75 -4.06 4.00
C ILE A 174 -7.89 -3.12 5.20
N TRP A 175 -8.79 -2.13 5.14
CA TRP A 175 -8.95 -1.15 6.21
C TRP A 175 -9.51 -1.79 7.48
N GLU A 176 -10.45 -2.73 7.36
CA GLU A 176 -11.05 -3.44 8.49
C GLU A 176 -10.04 -4.33 9.22
N LEU A 177 -9.16 -5.01 8.48
CA LEU A 177 -8.14 -5.88 9.05
C LEU A 177 -7.11 -5.14 9.92
N LEU A 178 -6.83 -3.87 9.62
CA LEU A 178 -5.84 -3.08 10.35
C LEU A 178 -6.33 -2.74 11.78
N PRO A 179 -5.63 -3.18 12.83
CA PRO A 179 -6.04 -2.87 14.19
C PRO A 179 -5.71 -1.43 14.57
N TRP A 180 -6.57 -0.81 15.38
CA TRP A 180 -6.35 0.56 15.86
C TRP A 180 -5.11 0.71 16.75
N ASN A 181 -4.74 -0.34 17.47
CA ASN A 181 -3.62 -0.39 18.41
C ASN A 181 -2.35 -1.03 17.84
N GLY A 182 -2.29 -1.30 16.52
CA GLY A 182 -1.08 -1.80 15.88
C GLY A 182 0.07 -0.80 15.98
N ARG A 183 1.27 -1.29 16.29
CA ARG A 183 2.50 -0.49 16.37
C ARG A 183 3.35 -0.65 15.12
N SER A 184 3.69 -1.89 14.75
CA SER A 184 4.51 -2.18 13.57
C SER A 184 3.67 -2.66 12.38
N TYR A 185 2.53 -3.29 12.66
CA TYR A 185 1.67 -3.98 11.68
C TYR A 185 2.39 -5.12 10.97
N TRP A 186 3.47 -5.63 11.57
CA TRP A 186 4.23 -6.70 10.96
C TRP A 186 3.42 -7.99 10.91
N GLY A 187 3.40 -8.61 9.73
CA GLY A 187 2.65 -9.82 9.47
C GLY A 187 1.19 -9.60 9.07
N THR A 188 0.70 -8.35 8.95
CA THR A 188 -0.65 -8.10 8.40
C THR A 188 -0.77 -8.56 6.94
N ASP A 189 0.34 -8.54 6.19
CA ASP A 189 0.41 -9.06 4.82
C ASP A 189 0.09 -10.55 4.68
N PHE A 190 0.36 -11.36 5.69
CA PHE A 190 -0.11 -12.76 5.74
C PHE A 190 -1.63 -12.88 5.77
N ALA A 191 -2.30 -11.88 6.35
CA ALA A 191 -3.75 -11.88 6.49
C ALA A 191 -4.48 -11.17 5.33
N PHE A 192 -3.79 -10.38 4.48
CA PHE A 192 -4.44 -9.66 3.38
C PHE A 192 -5.20 -10.58 2.44
N TYR A 193 -4.54 -11.57 1.84
CA TYR A 193 -5.18 -12.47 0.88
C TYR A 193 -6.36 -13.25 1.48
N PRO A 194 -6.22 -13.99 2.58
CA PRO A 194 -7.33 -14.80 3.09
C PRO A 194 -8.49 -13.96 3.59
N HIS A 195 -8.22 -12.82 4.23
CA HIS A 195 -9.28 -11.93 4.69
C HIS A 195 -10.02 -11.28 3.52
N CYS A 196 -9.31 -10.81 2.49
CA CYS A 196 -9.93 -10.26 1.29
C CYS A 196 -10.66 -11.32 0.47
N ALA A 197 -10.11 -12.53 0.32
CA ALA A 197 -10.76 -13.62 -0.38
C ALA A 197 -12.08 -14.04 0.29
N ALA A 198 -12.14 -14.07 1.63
CA ALA A 198 -13.37 -14.33 2.37
C ALA A 198 -14.45 -13.26 2.14
N ALA A 199 -14.05 -12.01 1.86
CA ALA A 199 -14.94 -10.92 1.47
C ALA A 199 -15.27 -10.88 -0.04
N GLY A 200 -14.84 -11.87 -0.83
CA GLY A 200 -15.05 -11.93 -2.29
C GLY A 200 -13.97 -11.24 -3.13
N TYR A 201 -12.93 -10.69 -2.50
CA TYR A 201 -11.84 -9.95 -3.14
C TYR A 201 -10.56 -10.79 -3.30
N CYS A 202 -10.61 -11.86 -4.10
CA CYS A 202 -9.50 -12.82 -4.24
C CYS A 202 -8.51 -12.58 -5.40
N ARG A 203 -8.74 -11.59 -6.26
CA ARG A 203 -7.85 -11.24 -7.38
C ARG A 203 -6.63 -10.46 -6.89
N VAL A 204 -5.58 -11.17 -6.52
CA VAL A 204 -4.34 -10.60 -5.97
C VAL A 204 -3.15 -10.90 -6.88
N ALA A 205 -2.33 -9.89 -7.20
CA ALA A 205 -1.26 -10.03 -8.19
C ALA A 205 0.05 -9.31 -7.84
N VAL A 206 1.17 -9.85 -8.32
CA VAL A 206 2.45 -9.14 -8.45
C VAL A 206 2.58 -8.65 -9.90
N ILE A 207 2.87 -7.37 -10.11
CA ILE A 207 2.99 -6.76 -11.45
C ILE A 207 4.47 -6.71 -11.84
N ASP A 208 4.87 -7.58 -12.77
CA ASP A 208 6.26 -7.73 -13.22
C ASP A 208 6.63 -6.74 -14.33
N ALA A 209 5.65 -6.14 -15.03
CA ALA A 209 5.91 -5.12 -16.04
C ALA A 209 6.39 -3.77 -15.47
N MET A 210 6.17 -3.54 -14.16
CA MET A 210 6.40 -2.24 -13.51
C MET A 210 7.24 -2.40 -12.23
N PRO A 211 8.45 -2.98 -12.31
CA PRO A 211 9.21 -3.36 -11.12
C PRO A 211 9.82 -2.16 -10.39
N VAL A 212 10.09 -2.37 -9.10
CA VAL A 212 10.68 -1.38 -8.19
C VAL A 212 11.95 -1.92 -7.53
N ARG A 213 12.71 -1.01 -6.93
CA ARG A 213 13.87 -1.30 -6.08
C ARG A 213 13.53 -1.00 -4.63
N HIS A 214 13.77 -1.98 -3.76
CA HIS A 214 13.71 -1.77 -2.33
C HIS A 214 15.12 -1.41 -1.86
N MET A 215 15.33 -0.20 -1.34
CA MET A 215 16.68 0.27 -1.05
C MET A 215 17.18 -0.20 0.32
N ASP A 216 16.32 -0.85 1.12
CA ASP A 216 16.54 -1.37 2.49
C ASP A 216 17.49 -0.49 3.30
N LYS A 217 17.30 0.83 3.23
CA LYS A 217 18.05 1.78 4.03
C LYS A 217 17.40 1.76 5.39
N HIS A 218 17.65 0.73 6.19
CA HIS A 218 17.03 0.52 7.51
C HIS A 218 16.87 1.83 8.31
N LEU A 219 15.69 2.45 8.21
CA LEU A 219 15.31 3.63 8.99
C LEU A 219 14.39 3.26 10.16
N PHE A 220 13.80 2.06 10.12
CA PHE A 220 13.07 1.47 11.23
C PHE A 220 13.79 0.25 11.79
N LYS A 221 13.91 0.23 13.13
CA LYS A 221 14.73 -0.69 13.93
C LYS A 221 14.45 -2.17 13.66
N SER A 222 15.49 -2.97 13.85
CA SER A 222 15.54 -4.44 13.96
C SER A 222 14.22 -5.11 14.37
N VAL A 223 13.98 -6.33 13.84
CA VAL A 223 12.95 -7.26 14.30
C VAL A 223 12.85 -7.21 15.83
N SER A 224 11.75 -6.64 16.33
CA SER A 224 11.52 -6.49 17.76
C SER A 224 10.67 -7.66 18.26
N MET A 225 10.75 -7.95 19.56
CA MET A 225 9.83 -8.89 20.21
C MET A 225 8.36 -8.51 20.00
N GLU A 226 8.08 -7.22 19.86
CA GLU A 226 6.76 -6.70 19.56
C GLU A 226 6.32 -7.03 18.14
N ASN A 227 7.20 -6.86 17.14
CA ASN A 227 6.88 -7.24 15.77
C ASN A 227 6.54 -8.74 15.71
N MET A 228 7.35 -9.60 16.34
CA MET A 228 7.08 -11.05 16.37
C MET A 228 5.77 -11.39 17.09
N ARG A 229 5.37 -10.60 18.09
CA ARG A 229 4.08 -10.76 18.76
C ARG A 229 2.93 -10.40 17.83
N GLU A 230 3.02 -9.26 17.14
CA GLU A 230 2.00 -8.83 16.18
C GLU A 230 1.87 -9.83 15.03
N MET A 231 2.99 -10.30 14.46
CA MET A 231 2.98 -11.32 13.42
C MET A 231 2.25 -12.58 13.87
N ARG A 232 2.53 -13.09 15.09
CA ARG A 232 1.81 -14.24 15.64
C ARG A 232 0.32 -13.97 15.78
N MET A 233 -0.10 -12.78 16.21
CA MET A 233 -1.53 -12.45 16.30
C MET A 233 -2.22 -12.57 14.94
N TYR A 234 -1.61 -12.07 13.86
CA TYR A 234 -2.20 -12.16 12.52
C TYR A 234 -2.18 -13.58 11.97
N VAL A 235 -1.10 -14.32 12.19
CA VAL A 235 -0.98 -15.73 11.77
C VAL A 235 -1.95 -16.62 12.55
N ASP A 236 -2.06 -16.46 13.86
CA ASP A 236 -2.98 -17.23 14.69
C ASP A 236 -4.45 -16.90 14.38
N ALA A 237 -4.76 -15.61 14.17
CA ALA A 237 -6.08 -15.20 13.70
C ALA A 237 -6.40 -15.83 12.35
N TYR A 238 -5.43 -15.87 11.44
CA TYR A 238 -5.56 -16.52 10.14
C TYR A 238 -5.81 -18.02 10.25
N VAL A 239 -5.04 -18.74 11.06
CA VAL A 239 -5.24 -20.18 11.30
C VAL A 239 -6.66 -20.46 11.82
N ARG A 240 -7.15 -19.63 12.75
CA ARG A 240 -8.53 -19.77 13.29
C ARG A 240 -9.64 -19.42 12.31
N ILE A 241 -9.36 -18.65 11.26
CA ILE A 241 -10.34 -18.33 10.22
C ILE A 241 -10.45 -19.47 9.21
N MET A 242 -9.36 -20.23 9.00
CA MET A 242 -9.31 -21.33 8.04
C MET A 242 -9.61 -22.72 8.62
N CYS A 243 -9.43 -22.92 9.92
CA CYS A 243 -9.59 -24.19 10.62
C CYS A 243 -10.57 -24.03 11.78
#